data_AF-A0A6V7JUC2-F1
#
_entry.id   AF-A0A6V7JUC2-F1
#
_cell.length_a   1.000
_cell.length_b   1.000
_cell.length_c   1.000
_cell.angle_alpha   90.00
_cell.angle_beta   90.00
_cell.angle_gamma   90.00
#
_symmetry.space_group_name_H-M   'P 1'
#
loop_
_entity.id
_entity.type
_entity.pdbx_description
1 polymer ?
#
loop_
_entity_poly.entity_id
_entity_poly.type
_entity_poly.pdbx_seq_one_letter_code
_entity_poly.pdbx_strand_id
1 'polypeptide(L)'
;HAALTLRSRLRCIIMRKGEDGQPTKPPTNLLVLNEVVVDRGPSPYLSNIDLFIDGKHVTSVQGDGLIVSTPTGSTAYAVAAGASMIHPSVPAIMITPICPHSLSFRPIVVPAGVELK
;
A
#
# COMPACT_ATOMS: atom_id res chain seq x y z
N HIS A 1 36.17 -4.98 0.42
CA HIS A 1 34.99 -5.83 0.17
C HIS A 1 33.76 -4.94 0.04
N ALA A 2 33.16 -4.85 -1.14
CA ALA A 2 31.87 -4.17 -1.29
C ALA A 2 30.76 -5.17 -0.96
N ALA A 3 29.97 -4.91 0.08
CA ALA A 3 28.79 -5.72 0.39
C ALA A 3 27.58 -5.15 -0.37
N LEU A 4 26.97 -5.97 -1.22
CA LEU A 4 25.74 -5.61 -1.94
C LEU A 4 24.54 -6.07 -1.12
N THR A 5 23.58 -5.16 -0.87
CA THR A 5 22.30 -5.49 -0.24
C THR A 5 21.19 -5.26 -1.25
N LEU A 6 20.45 -6.31 -1.59
CA LEU A 6 19.28 -6.21 -2.46
C LEU A 6 18.12 -5.56 -1.70
N ARG A 7 17.47 -4.57 -2.33
CA ARG A 7 16.26 -3.92 -1.82
C ARG A 7 15.07 -4.33 -2.67
N SER A 8 14.01 -4.81 -2.02
CA SER A 8 12.76 -5.17 -2.69
C SER A 8 12.07 -3.93 -3.26
N ARG A 9 11.31 -4.12 -4.35
CA ARG A 9 10.40 -3.11 -4.91
C ARG A 9 9.01 -3.70 -5.02
N LEU A 10 7.98 -2.87 -4.88
CA LEU A 10 6.60 -3.24 -5.20
C LEU A 10 6.41 -3.15 -6.71
N ARG A 11 5.72 -4.14 -7.28
CA ARG A 11 5.14 -4.04 -8.61
C ARG A 11 3.70 -3.61 -8.46
N CYS A 12 3.39 -2.38 -8.90
CA CYS A 12 2.05 -1.83 -8.83
C CYS A 12 1.42 -1.82 -10.23
N ILE A 13 0.23 -2.41 -10.35
CA ILE A 13 -0.53 -2.43 -11.60
C ILE A 13 -1.83 -1.65 -11.37
N ILE A 14 -1.96 -0.51 -12.04
CA ILE A 14 -3.14 0.35 -11.91
C ILE A 14 -4.14 -0.03 -13.00
N MET A 15 -5.30 -0.54 -12.59
CA MET A 15 -6.43 -0.85 -13.45
C MET A 15 -7.58 0.11 -13.17
N ARG A 16 -8.10 0.77 -14.21
CA ARG A 16 -9.27 1.65 -14.11
C ARG A 16 -10.44 1.00 -14.83
N LYS A 17 -11.52 0.75 -14.11
CA LYS A 17 -12.78 0.23 -14.67
C LYS A 17 -13.79 1.35 -14.80
N GLY A 18 -14.56 1.33 -15.87
CA GLY A 18 -15.71 2.20 -16.08
C GLY A 18 -16.93 1.66 -15.36
N GLU A 19 -18.06 2.37 -15.44
CA GLU A 19 -19.34 1.95 -14.86
C GLU A 19 -19.79 0.59 -15.39
N ASP A 20 -19.49 0.30 -16.66
CA ASP A 20 -19.79 -0.98 -17.34
C ASP A 20 -18.88 -2.15 -16.90
N GLY A 21 -17.98 -1.91 -15.93
CA GLY A 21 -16.99 -2.88 -15.47
C GLY A 21 -15.83 -3.13 -16.44
N GLN A 22 -15.88 -2.55 -17.65
CA GLN A 22 -14.83 -2.67 -18.66
C GLN A 22 -13.64 -1.72 -18.36
N PRO A 23 -12.41 -2.13 -18.71
CA PRO A 23 -11.23 -1.28 -18.52
C PRO A 23 -11.30 -0.03 -19.41
N THR A 24 -11.17 1.15 -18.83
CA THR A 24 -11.24 2.43 -19.57
C THR A 24 -9.89 2.85 -20.15
N LYS A 25 -8.81 2.31 -19.62
CA LYS A 25 -7.42 2.59 -20.03
C LYS A 25 -6.58 1.32 -19.92
N PRO A 26 -5.52 1.18 -20.73
CA PRO A 26 -4.57 0.09 -20.56
C PRO A 26 -3.94 0.14 -19.15
N PRO A 27 -3.64 -1.03 -18.55
CA PRO A 27 -3.06 -1.09 -17.23
C PRO A 27 -1.69 -0.40 -17.21
N THR A 28 -1.44 0.40 -16.18
CA THR A 28 -0.14 1.03 -15.97
C THR A 28 0.67 0.18 -15.00
N ASN A 29 1.89 -0.21 -15.38
CA ASN A 29 2.78 -1.01 -14.56
C ASN A 29 3.94 -0.14 -14.03
N LEU A 30 4.10 -0.10 -12.70
CA LEU A 30 5.09 0.73 -12.02
C LEU A 30 5.94 -0.14 -11.08
N LEU A 31 7.22 0.18 -11.00
CA LEU A 31 8.12 -0.36 -9.98
C LEU A 31 8.40 0.71 -8.94
N VAL A 32 8.09 0.40 -7.69
CA VAL A 32 8.09 1.37 -6.59
C VAL A 32 9.06 0.90 -5.51
N LEU A 33 10.01 1.76 -5.16
CA LEU A 33 11.00 1.44 -4.13
C LEU A 33 10.44 1.55 -2.73
N ASN A 34 9.76 2.66 -2.41
CA ASN A 34 9.33 2.96 -1.06
C ASN A 34 7.86 2.56 -0.86
N GLU A 35 6.92 3.36 -1.36
CA GLU A 35 5.50 3.12 -1.15
C GLU A 35 4.62 3.55 -2.33
N VAL A 36 3.47 2.88 -2.42
CA VAL A 36 2.30 3.31 -3.17
C VAL A 36 1.32 3.92 -2.18
N VAL A 37 0.82 5.10 -2.51
CA VAL A 37 -0.19 5.81 -1.71
C VAL A 37 -1.48 5.87 -2.49
N VAL A 38 -2.59 5.48 -1.85
CA VAL A 38 -3.94 5.69 -2.34
C VAL A 38 -4.63 6.63 -1.37
N ASP A 39 -4.90 7.86 -1.78
CA ASP A 39 -5.53 8.88 -0.94
C ASP A 39 -6.78 9.48 -1.60
N ARG A 40 -7.55 10.23 -0.81
CA ARG A 40 -8.78 10.90 -1.26
C ARG A 40 -8.55 12.07 -2.24
N GLY A 41 -7.31 12.40 -2.55
CA GLY A 41 -6.93 13.55 -3.36
C GLY A 41 -7.43 14.86 -2.73
N PRO A 42 -7.92 15.82 -3.55
CA PRO A 42 -8.44 17.09 -3.06
C PRO A 42 -9.85 16.98 -2.45
N SER A 43 -10.48 15.79 -2.46
CA SER A 43 -11.84 15.60 -1.96
C SER A 43 -11.94 15.95 -0.48
N PRO A 44 -12.96 16.72 -0.03
CA PRO A 44 -13.18 16.98 1.39
C PRO A 44 -13.79 15.76 2.13
N TYR A 45 -14.27 14.76 1.39
CA TYR A 45 -14.88 13.55 1.95
C TYR A 45 -13.85 12.46 2.23
N LEU A 46 -14.13 11.59 3.20
CA LEU A 46 -13.31 10.43 3.49
C LEU A 46 -13.24 9.49 2.28
N SER A 47 -12.06 8.95 2.02
CA SER A 47 -11.91 7.83 1.08
C SER A 47 -12.50 6.57 1.68
N ASN A 48 -13.08 5.72 0.84
CA ASN A 48 -13.51 4.37 1.22
C ASN A 48 -12.73 3.37 0.36
N ILE A 49 -11.74 2.72 0.94
CA ILE A 49 -10.79 1.85 0.25
C ILE A 49 -10.97 0.43 0.74
N ASP A 50 -11.46 -0.46 -0.12
CA ASP A 50 -11.51 -1.89 0.19
C ASP A 50 -10.13 -2.52 -0.03
N LEU A 51 -9.64 -3.22 0.98
CA LEU A 51 -8.37 -3.92 0.95
C LEU A 51 -8.59 -5.42 0.80
N PHE A 52 -8.01 -5.99 -0.24
CA PHE A 52 -7.97 -7.43 -0.47
C PHE A 52 -6.53 -7.95 -0.37
N ILE A 53 -6.38 -9.12 0.25
CA ILE A 53 -5.12 -9.87 0.30
C ILE A 53 -5.38 -11.27 -0.24
N ASP A 54 -4.66 -11.66 -1.28
CA ASP A 54 -4.83 -12.93 -2.01
C ASP A 54 -6.31 -13.19 -2.38
N GLY A 55 -6.99 -12.13 -2.83
CA GLY A 55 -8.40 -12.18 -3.24
C GLY A 55 -9.42 -12.20 -2.09
N LYS A 56 -9.00 -12.22 -0.83
CA LYS A 56 -9.89 -12.18 0.34
C LYS A 56 -10.05 -10.74 0.83
N HIS A 57 -11.29 -10.31 1.04
CA HIS A 57 -11.58 -9.01 1.66
C HIS A 57 -11.08 -9.04 3.11
N VAL A 58 -10.25 -8.08 3.48
CA VAL A 58 -9.68 -7.96 4.83
C VAL A 58 -10.43 -6.89 5.62
N THR A 59 -10.55 -5.70 5.04
CA THR A 59 -11.21 -4.57 5.68
C THR A 59 -11.51 -3.46 4.67
N SER A 60 -12.37 -2.52 5.07
CA SER A 60 -12.61 -1.27 4.37
C SER A 60 -12.02 -0.11 5.18
N VAL A 61 -11.13 0.65 4.57
CA VAL A 61 -10.45 1.77 5.19
C VAL A 61 -11.23 3.04 4.90
N GLN A 62 -11.70 3.69 5.95
CA GLN A 62 -12.31 5.02 5.91
C GLN A 62 -11.36 6.03 6.52
N GLY A 63 -10.86 6.97 5.72
CA GLY A 63 -9.81 7.90 6.17
C GLY A 63 -9.30 8.79 5.05
N ASP A 64 -8.11 9.38 5.27
CA ASP A 64 -7.41 10.15 4.25
C ASP A 64 -6.86 9.23 3.14
N GLY A 65 -6.46 8.00 3.48
CA GLY A 65 -5.93 7.05 2.51
C GLY A 65 -5.29 5.79 3.11
N LEU A 66 -4.54 5.09 2.28
CA LEU A 66 -3.80 3.86 2.59
C LEU A 66 -2.42 3.87 1.92
N ILE A 67 -1.40 3.51 2.68
CA ILE A 67 -0.01 3.37 2.20
C ILE A 67 0.33 1.88 2.14
N VAL A 68 0.85 1.43 1.00
CA VAL A 68 1.44 0.10 0.84
C VAL A 68 2.93 0.29 0.59
N SER A 69 3.78 -0.16 1.53
CA SER A 69 5.21 0.10 1.50
C SER A 69 6.08 -1.15 1.56
N THR A 70 7.29 -1.04 1.00
CA THR A 70 8.36 -2.02 1.21
C THR A 70 9.02 -1.79 2.58
N PRO A 71 9.86 -2.73 3.06
CA PRO A 71 10.70 -2.51 4.23
C PRO A 71 11.63 -1.30 4.08
N THR A 72 12.06 -0.97 2.85
CA THR A 72 12.84 0.26 2.59
C THR A 72 11.99 1.51 2.74
N GLY A 73 10.72 1.48 2.32
CA GLY A 73 9.74 2.55 2.53
C GLY A 73 9.23 2.67 3.98
N SER A 74 9.57 1.72 4.87
CA SER A 74 9.16 1.77 6.28
C SER A 74 9.62 3.03 7.01
N THR A 75 10.72 3.64 6.56
CA THR A 75 11.28 4.88 7.11
C THR A 75 10.91 6.14 6.29
N ALA A 76 10.10 5.99 5.24
CA ALA A 76 9.64 7.08 4.39
C ALA A 76 8.25 7.55 4.86
N TYR A 77 7.26 7.70 3.96
CA TYR A 77 5.96 8.25 4.37
C TYR A 77 5.23 7.35 5.37
N ALA A 78 5.45 6.03 5.32
CA ALA A 78 4.85 5.08 6.24
C ALA A 78 5.13 5.39 7.72
N VAL A 79 6.35 5.84 8.07
CA VAL A 79 6.68 6.16 9.47
C VAL A 79 5.89 7.36 9.98
N ALA A 80 5.64 8.35 9.12
CA ALA A 80 4.85 9.53 9.46
C ALA A 80 3.38 9.18 9.72
N ALA A 81 2.88 8.12 9.08
CA ALA A 81 1.54 7.57 9.31
C ALA A 81 1.49 6.52 10.46
N GLY A 82 2.57 6.35 11.23
CA GLY A 82 2.61 5.50 12.42
C GLY A 82 3.08 4.07 12.18
N ALA A 83 3.65 3.76 11.02
CA ALA A 83 4.24 2.45 10.76
C ALA A 83 5.53 2.22 11.55
N SER A 84 5.87 0.95 11.79
CA SER A 84 7.14 0.56 12.42
C SER A 84 8.29 0.56 11.41
N MET A 85 9.51 0.90 11.86
CA MET A 85 10.71 0.72 11.02
C MET A 85 11.03 -0.76 10.87
N ILE A 86 11.26 -1.21 9.63
CA ILE A 86 11.56 -2.60 9.30
C ILE A 86 12.92 -2.67 8.62
N HIS A 87 13.73 -3.64 9.03
CA HIS A 87 15.02 -3.87 8.41
C HIS A 87 14.84 -4.27 6.92
N PRO A 88 15.62 -3.71 5.98
CA PRO A 88 15.44 -3.94 4.54
C PRO A 88 15.51 -5.40 4.06
N SER A 89 16.13 -6.29 4.85
CA SER A 89 16.24 -7.72 4.55
C SER A 89 15.02 -8.54 4.97
N VAL A 90 14.05 -7.97 5.68
CA VAL A 90 12.82 -8.67 6.07
C VAL A 90 11.91 -8.79 4.84
N PRO A 91 11.54 -9.99 4.38
CA PRO A 91 10.69 -10.16 3.20
C PRO A 91 9.22 -9.91 3.54
N ALA A 92 8.83 -8.64 3.60
CA ALA A 92 7.49 -8.22 3.96
C ALA A 92 6.96 -7.07 3.10
N ILE A 93 5.64 -6.88 3.14
CA ILE A 93 4.94 -5.68 2.67
C ILE A 93 4.21 -5.10 3.87
N MET A 94 4.20 -3.78 3.98
CA MET A 94 3.52 -3.07 5.06
C MET A 94 2.30 -2.34 4.50
N ILE A 95 1.23 -2.31 5.30
CA ILE A 95 -0.01 -1.63 4.96
C ILE A 95 -0.33 -0.69 6.13
N THR A 96 -0.36 0.61 5.86
CA THR A 96 -0.45 1.66 6.87
C THR A 96 -1.58 2.62 6.51
N PRO A 97 -2.67 2.70 7.29
CA PRO A 97 -3.73 3.67 7.04
C PRO A 97 -3.25 5.11 7.30
N ILE A 98 -3.78 6.06 6.53
CA ILE A 98 -3.57 7.50 6.75
C ILE A 98 -4.82 8.05 7.43
N CYS A 99 -4.66 8.53 8.67
CA CYS A 99 -5.72 9.13 9.48
C CYS A 99 -7.05 8.33 9.44
N PRO A 100 -7.04 7.03 9.79
CA PRO A 100 -8.26 6.22 9.72
C PRO A 100 -9.29 6.71 10.73
N HIS A 101 -10.56 6.75 10.34
CA HIS A 101 -11.67 7.02 11.25
C HIS A 101 -11.84 5.87 12.27
N SER A 102 -11.51 4.64 11.88
CA SER A 102 -11.53 3.50 12.80
C SER A 102 -10.30 3.48 13.70
N LEU A 103 -10.52 3.56 15.02
CA LEU A 103 -9.46 3.52 16.04
C LEU A 103 -8.76 2.16 16.16
N SER A 104 -9.36 1.10 15.61
CA SER A 104 -8.80 -0.25 15.67
C SER A 104 -7.92 -0.60 14.49
N PHE A 105 -7.92 0.19 13.41
CA PHE A 105 -7.12 -0.12 12.23
C PHE A 105 -5.69 0.40 12.39
N ARG A 106 -4.79 -0.52 12.74
CA ARG A 106 -3.36 -0.27 12.94
C ARG A 106 -2.56 -0.72 11.72
N PRO A 107 -1.32 -0.23 11.55
CA PRO A 107 -0.43 -0.73 10.53
C PRO A 107 -0.25 -2.25 10.65
N ILE A 108 -0.31 -2.96 9.52
CA ILE A 108 -0.13 -4.40 9.43
C ILE A 108 1.04 -4.75 8.52
N VAL A 109 1.71 -5.86 8.85
CA VAL A 109 2.85 -6.39 8.09
C VAL A 109 2.47 -7.76 7.57
N VAL A 110 2.61 -7.97 6.27
CA VAL A 110 2.24 -9.21 5.59
C VAL A 110 3.44 -9.78 4.82
N PRO A 111 3.46 -11.09 4.52
CA PRO A 111 4.56 -11.70 3.77
C PRO A 111 4.72 -11.08 2.38
N ALA A 112 5.95 -10.95 1.87
CA ALA A 112 6.19 -10.32 0.56
C ALA A 112 5.63 -11.08 -0.67
N GLY A 113 5.15 -12.32 -0.48
CA GLY A 113 4.59 -13.15 -1.54
C GLY A 113 3.10 -12.95 -1.79
N VAL A 114 2.41 -12.13 -1.00
CA VAL A 114 0.97 -11.91 -1.14
C VAL A 114 0.65 -10.91 -2.25
N GLU A 115 -0.52 -11.06 -2.86
CA GLU A 115 -1.10 -10.08 -3.78
C GLU A 115 -2.05 -9.14 -3.04
N LEU A 116 -1.85 -7.84 -3.22
CA LEU A 116 -2.72 -6.78 -2.69
C LEU A 116 -3.56 -6.18 -3.80
N LYS A 117 -4.84 -5.97 -3.53
CA LYS A 117 -5.78 -5.36 -4.47
C LYS A 117 -6.72 -4.39 -3.78
#